data_AF-X1PXE9-F1
#
_entry.id   AF-X1PXE9-F1
#
_cell.length_a   1.000
_cell.length_b   1.000
_cell.length_c   1.000
_cell.angle_alpha   90.00
_cell.angle_beta   90.00
_cell.angle_gamma   90.00
#
_symmetry.space_group_name_H-M   'P 1'
#
loop_
_entity.id
_entity.type
_entity.pdbx_description
1 polymer ?
#
loop_
_entity_poly.entity_id
_entity_poly.type
_entity_poly.pdbx_seq_one_letter_code
_entity_poly.pdbx_strand_id
1 'polypeptide(L)'
;EELDDFFGDFAWREEYRNMIRSGRREGSRVLLDAYEQRIRGLGYKKKDIQDRVLVRGPRNIPLYYLIFASKHSRGKDFWDKISLKSPSGQIRMPLSEV
;
A
#
# COMPACT_ATOMS: atom_id res chain seq x y z
N GLU A 1 -13.31 17.03 5.76
CA GLU A 1 -13.24 16.44 7.11
C GLU A 1 -12.92 14.97 7.06
N GLU A 2 -13.84 14.06 6.73
CA GLU A 2 -13.58 12.60 6.83
C GLU A 2 -12.33 12.11 6.07
N LEU A 3 -12.09 12.60 4.85
CA LEU A 3 -10.88 12.26 4.09
C LEU A 3 -9.61 12.92 4.65
N ASP A 4 -9.73 14.09 5.26
CA ASP A 4 -8.58 14.80 5.84
C ASP A 4 -8.13 14.08 7.11
N ASP A 5 -9.08 13.59 7.91
CA ASP A 5 -8.79 12.75 9.08
C ASP A 5 -8.17 11.41 8.69
N PHE A 6 -8.64 10.84 7.57
CA PHE A 6 -8.10 9.60 7.01
C PHE A 6 -6.63 9.74 6.57
N PHE A 7 -6.29 10.81 5.84
CA PHE A 7 -4.92 11.07 5.41
C PHE A 7 -4.07 11.79 6.47
N GLY A 8 -4.69 12.30 7.53
CA GLY A 8 -4.03 12.92 8.69
C GLY A 8 -3.85 14.43 8.60
N ASP A 9 -4.00 15.04 7.42
CA ASP A 9 -3.92 16.49 7.20
C ASP A 9 -4.57 16.89 5.86
N PHE A 10 -4.35 18.13 5.42
CA PHE A 10 -4.80 18.68 4.14
C PHE A 10 -3.69 18.72 3.06
N ALA A 11 -2.45 18.38 3.39
CA ALA A 11 -1.30 18.51 2.48
C ALA A 11 -1.43 17.59 1.26
N TRP A 12 -2.02 16.41 1.44
CA TRP A 12 -2.29 15.46 0.35
C TRP A 12 -3.11 16.06 -0.80
N ARG A 13 -3.99 17.04 -0.52
CA ARG A 13 -4.82 17.70 -1.54
C ARG A 13 -3.97 18.51 -2.51
N GLU A 14 -3.01 19.26 -1.98
CA GLU A 14 -2.10 20.06 -2.79
C GLU A 14 -1.13 19.17 -3.58
N GLU A 15 -0.58 18.13 -2.95
CA GLU A 15 0.25 17.15 -3.63
C GLU A 15 -0.50 16.46 -4.77
N TYR A 16 -1.75 16.08 -4.55
CA TYR A 16 -2.60 15.46 -5.56
C TYR A 16 -2.93 16.44 -6.70
N ARG A 17 -3.28 17.70 -6.40
CA ARG A 17 -3.50 18.74 -7.42
C ARG A 17 -2.27 18.99 -8.26
N ASN A 18 -1.09 19.08 -7.63
CA ASN A 18 0.18 19.28 -8.32
C ASN A 18 0.51 18.08 -9.22
N MET A 19 0.22 16.86 -8.77
CA MET A 19 0.37 15.65 -9.58
C MET A 19 -0.53 15.70 -10.83
N ILE A 20 -1.82 16.06 -10.70
CA ILE A 20 -2.72 16.22 -11.85
C ILE A 20 -2.16 17.26 -12.84
N ARG A 21 -1.75 18.43 -12.32
CA ARG A 21 -1.18 19.52 -13.14
C ARG A 21 0.09 19.12 -13.87
N SER A 22 0.90 18.24 -13.27
CA SER A 22 2.12 17.71 -13.88
C SER A 22 1.89 16.67 -14.98
N GLY A 23 0.64 16.27 -15.24
CA GLY A 23 0.28 15.27 -16.25
C GLY A 23 0.71 13.84 -15.89
N ARG A 24 1.16 13.60 -14.66
CA ARG A 24 1.53 12.25 -14.19
C ARG A 24 0.27 11.40 -14.03
N ARG A 25 0.32 10.15 -14.49
CA ARG A 25 -0.79 9.19 -14.36
C ARG A 25 -0.82 8.45 -13.02
N GLU A 26 0.11 8.77 -12.12
CA GLU A 26 0.33 8.03 -10.86
C GLU A 26 -0.41 8.65 -9.67
N GLY A 27 -1.66 9.08 -9.86
CA GLY A 27 -2.40 9.77 -8.79
C GLY A 27 -2.64 8.91 -7.55
N SER A 28 -2.70 7.59 -7.70
CA SER A 28 -2.77 6.68 -6.57
C SER A 28 -1.49 6.64 -5.74
N ARG A 29 -0.31 6.87 -6.34
CA ARG A 29 0.98 6.83 -5.63
C ARG A 29 1.04 7.91 -4.55
N VAL A 30 0.61 9.12 -4.89
CA VAL A 30 0.59 10.29 -4.00
C VAL A 30 -0.34 10.05 -2.81
N LEU A 31 -1.54 9.54 -3.06
CA LEU A 31 -2.50 9.25 -2.00
C LEU A 31 -1.98 8.14 -1.06
N LEU A 32 -1.36 7.11 -1.62
CA LEU A 32 -0.76 6.04 -0.82
C LEU A 32 0.41 6.55 0.04
N ASP A 33 1.20 7.51 -0.45
CA ASP A 33 2.27 8.13 0.34
C ASP A 33 1.73 8.93 1.50
N ALA A 34 0.71 9.77 1.27
CA ALA A 34 0.05 10.51 2.34
C ALA A 34 -0.49 9.57 3.43
N TYR A 35 -1.14 8.48 3.02
CA TYR A 35 -1.68 7.51 3.97
C TYR A 35 -0.59 6.74 4.73
N GLU A 36 0.49 6.35 4.07
CA GLU A 36 1.63 5.71 4.74
C GLU A 36 2.31 6.65 5.75
N GLN A 37 2.41 7.95 5.45
CA GLN A 37 2.92 8.95 6.38
C GLN A 37 2.04 9.05 7.63
N ARG A 38 0.70 9.04 7.46
CA ARG A 38 -0.23 9.01 8.59
C ARG A 38 -0.04 7.77 9.46
N ILE A 39 0.03 6.58 8.85
CA ILE A 39 0.28 5.33 9.58
C ILE A 39 1.60 5.41 10.36
N ARG A 40 2.65 6.00 9.78
CA ARG A 40 3.92 6.21 10.49
C ARG A 40 3.77 7.13 11.70
N GLY A 41 2.96 8.18 11.59
CA GLY A 41 2.62 9.06 12.72
C GLY A 41 1.93 8.34 13.87
N LEU A 42 1.25 7.21 13.61
CA LEU A 42 0.61 6.36 14.63
C LEU A 42 1.57 5.37 15.32
N GLY A 43 2.88 5.48 15.04
CA GLY A 43 3.94 4.68 15.67
C GLY A 43 4.29 3.40 14.92
N TYR A 44 3.81 3.21 13.70
CA TYR A 44 4.23 2.12 12.83
C TYR A 44 5.56 2.49 12.15
N LYS A 45 6.53 1.57 12.13
CA LYS A 45 7.82 1.85 11.49
C LYS A 45 7.69 1.58 9.99
N LYS A 46 8.43 2.35 9.18
CA LYS A 46 8.44 2.20 7.72
C LYS A 46 8.74 0.75 7.28
N LYS A 47 9.63 0.05 7.98
CA LYS A 47 9.97 -1.35 7.71
C LYS A 47 8.84 -2.35 8.00
N ASP A 48 7.86 -1.94 8.80
CA ASP A 48 6.73 -2.77 9.21
C ASP A 48 5.43 -2.39 8.45
N ILE A 49 5.56 -1.51 7.45
CA ILE A 49 4.53 -1.15 6.47
C ILE A 49 4.98 -1.71 5.12
N GLN A 50 4.19 -2.58 4.51
CA GLN A 50 4.57 -3.23 3.26
C GLN A 50 3.36 -3.57 2.39
N ASP A 51 3.68 -3.88 1.13
CA ASP A 51 2.78 -4.34 0.07
C ASP A 51 1.62 -3.41 -0.22
N ARG A 52 1.71 -2.72 -1.35
CA ARG A 52 0.58 -2.04 -1.99
C ARG A 52 -0.04 -3.03 -2.96
N VAL A 53 -0.82 -3.98 -2.45
CA VAL A 53 -1.49 -4.93 -3.33
C VAL A 53 -2.66 -4.21 -3.98
N LEU A 54 -2.53 -3.94 -5.29
CA LEU A 54 -3.65 -3.45 -6.06
C LEU A 54 -4.63 -4.60 -6.31
N VAL A 55 -5.72 -4.61 -5.55
CA VAL A 55 -6.81 -5.55 -5.76
C VAL A 55 -7.63 -5.10 -6.94
N ARG A 56 -7.87 -6.02 -7.87
CA ARG A 56 -8.58 -5.78 -9.11
C ARG A 56 -9.84 -6.62 -9.19
N GLY A 57 -10.90 -6.03 -9.71
CA GLY A 57 -12.17 -6.69 -9.92
C GLY A 57 -12.24 -7.45 -11.25
N PRO A 58 -13.44 -7.94 -11.61
CA PRO A 58 -13.70 -8.47 -12.94
C PRO A 58 -13.29 -7.46 -14.02
N ARG A 59 -12.69 -7.94 -15.11
CA ARG A 59 -12.12 -7.11 -16.19
C ARG A 59 -10.91 -6.25 -15.78
N ASN A 60 -10.15 -6.66 -14.76
CA ASN A 60 -8.87 -6.03 -14.37
C ASN A 60 -9.01 -4.58 -13.85
N ILE A 61 -10.21 -4.18 -13.44
CA ILE A 61 -10.51 -2.82 -12.96
C ILE A 61 -9.89 -2.65 -11.55
N PRO A 62 -9.06 -1.61 -11.30
CA PRO A 62 -8.51 -1.35 -9.97
C PRO A 62 -9.64 -0.98 -9.00
N LEU A 63 -9.78 -1.74 -7.92
CA LEU A 63 -10.81 -1.49 -6.90
C LEU A 63 -10.22 -0.75 -5.70
N TYR A 64 -9.19 -1.32 -5.09
CA TYR A 64 -8.55 -0.74 -3.92
C TYR A 64 -7.10 -1.20 -3.78
N TYR A 65 -6.33 -0.46 -2.98
CA TYR A 65 -5.01 -0.88 -2.53
C TYR A 65 -5.13 -1.44 -1.12
N LEU A 66 -4.62 -2.65 -0.92
CA LEU A 66 -4.42 -3.22 0.41
C LEU A 66 -3.00 -2.86 0.87
N ILE A 67 -2.88 -2.38 2.11
CA ILE A 67 -1.59 -2.10 2.76
C ILE A 67 -1.51 -2.96 4.02
N PHE A 68 -0.41 -3.69 4.17
CA PHE A 68 -0.10 -4.37 5.42
C PHE A 68 0.68 -3.44 6.35
N ALA A 69 0.23 -3.32 7.60
CA ALA A 69 0.93 -2.56 8.63
C ALA A 69 0.85 -3.28 9.98
N SER A 70 2.00 -3.51 10.61
CA SER A 70 2.10 -4.14 11.93
C SER A 70 3.02 -3.33 12.84
N LYS A 71 2.73 -3.25 14.14
CA LYS A 71 3.69 -2.70 15.12
C LYS A 71 4.71 -3.73 15.59
N HIS A 72 4.40 -5.02 15.41
CA HIS A 72 5.25 -6.12 15.81
C HIS A 72 6.18 -6.52 14.67
N SER A 73 7.48 -6.69 14.96
CA SER A 73 8.53 -7.01 13.98
C SER A 73 8.25 -8.30 13.21
N ARG A 74 7.66 -9.30 13.88
CA ARG A 74 7.27 -10.57 13.26
C ARG A 74 6.03 -10.50 12.36
N GLY A 75 5.24 -9.42 12.44
CA GLY A 75 4.05 -9.30 11.60
C GLY A 75 4.41 -9.34 10.12
N LYS A 76 5.51 -8.66 9.75
CA LYS A 76 6.06 -8.68 8.40
C LYS A 76 6.49 -10.10 7.99
N ASP A 77 7.18 -10.83 8.86
CA ASP A 77 7.61 -12.21 8.61
C ASP A 77 6.41 -13.14 8.32
N PHE A 78 5.32 -13.00 9.07
CA PHE A 78 4.11 -13.77 8.80
C PHE A 78 3.45 -13.36 7.49
N TRP A 79 3.37 -12.06 7.21
CA TRP A 79 2.81 -11.53 5.97
C TRP A 79 3.57 -12.06 4.75
N ASP A 80 4.89 -11.96 4.73
CA ASP A 80 5.74 -12.45 3.63
C ASP A 80 5.53 -13.95 3.38
N LYS A 81 5.38 -14.75 4.44
CA LYS A 81 5.19 -16.20 4.33
C LYS A 81 3.83 -16.60 3.77
N ILE A 82 2.80 -15.78 3.97
CA ILE A 82 1.45 -16.06 3.44
C ILE A 82 1.21 -15.40 2.08
N SER A 83 1.84 -14.25 1.80
CA SER A 83 1.64 -13.51 0.54
C SER A 83 2.24 -14.22 -0.68
N LEU A 84 3.19 -15.14 -0.46
CA LEU A 84 3.72 -16.06 -1.48
C LEU A 84 2.73 -17.15 -1.91
N LYS A 85 1.63 -17.33 -1.17
CA LYS A 85 0.60 -18.32 -1.47
C LYS A 85 -0.52 -17.64 -2.24
N SER A 86 -0.78 -18.13 -3.44
CA SER A 86 -1.96 -17.71 -4.20
C SER A 86 -3.26 -18.08 -3.45
N PRO A 87 -4.39 -17.45 -3.76
CA PRO A 87 -5.69 -17.81 -3.18
C PRO A 87 -6.09 -19.29 -3.37
N SER A 88 -5.56 -19.95 -4.40
CA SER A 88 -5.74 -21.39 -4.64
C SER A 88 -4.77 -22.28 -3.86
N GLY A 89 -3.91 -21.70 -3.01
CA GLY A 89 -2.90 -22.41 -2.22
C GLY A 89 -1.60 -22.71 -2.97
N GLN A 90 -1.50 -22.33 -4.25
CA GLN A 90 -0.30 -22.54 -5.05
C GLN A 90 0.83 -21.62 -4.56
N ILE A 91 1.99 -22.21 -4.27
CA ILE A 91 3.19 -21.51 -3.80
C ILE A 91 4.02 -21.15 -5.02
N ARG A 92 4.44 -19.89 -5.15
CA ARG A 92 5.41 -19.49 -6.18
C ARG A 92 6.76 -20.15 -5.83
N MET A 93 7.20 -21.13 -6.63
CA MET A 93 8.52 -21.73 -6.43
C MET A 93 9.59 -20.65 -6.62
N PRO A 94 10.51 -20.46 -5.66
CA PRO A 94 11.68 -19.64 -5.91
C PRO A 94 12.48 -20.33 -7.03
N LEU A 95 12.79 -19.58 -8.09
CA LEU A 95 13.73 -20.05 -9.10
C LEU A 95 15.06 -20.30 -8.37
N SER A 96 15.43 -21.56 -8.19
CA SER A 96 16.77 -21.93 -7.76
C SER A 96 17.74 -21.44 -8.82
N GLU A 97 18.62 -20.52 -8.45
CA GLU A 97 19.78 -20.16 -9.26
C GLU A 97 20.59 -21.45 -9.50
N VAL A 98 20.72 -21.81 -10.78
CA VAL A 98 21.61 -22.88 -11.26
C VAL A 98 22.99 -22.28 -11.46
#